data_AF-A0A7R9MKV4-F1
#
_entry.id   AF-A0A7R9MKV4-F1
#
_cell.length_a   1.000
_cell.length_b   1.000
_cell.length_c   1.000
_cell.angle_alpha   90.00
_cell.angle_beta   90.00
_cell.angle_gamma   90.00
#
_symmetry.space_group_name_H-M   'P 1'
#
loop_
_entity.id
_entity.type
_entity.pdbx_description
1 polymer ?
#
loop_
_entity_poly.entity_id
_entity_poly.type
_entity_poly.pdbx_seq_one_letter_code
_entity_poly.pdbx_strand_id
1 'polypeptide(L)'
;MNNYLTTDTTDEELIRRESLQRRHYHLNHELQQMAHELPNLYQQRMPYELLSNLANCLLDTSIGQIVSGLKDIQHITEKTLFERRMRAVGHFREMKVDQQKKHRMAQQDGSMNAEQVAHEERKLDRYIEDETNKIDMKTITELDQAVSEQQVTLERAGVPGFYVTNNPTEIRLQMYILEFIAR
;
A
#
# COMPACT_ATOMS: atom_id res chain seq x y z
N MET A 1 -43.52 -3.31 -44.38
CA MET A 1 -43.59 -3.34 -42.91
C MET A 1 -42.24 -3.79 -42.38
N ASN A 2 -41.44 -2.84 -41.87
CA ASN A 2 -40.30 -2.98 -40.91
C ASN A 2 -39.31 -1.83 -41.13
N ASN A 3 -39.64 -0.65 -40.61
CA ASN A 3 -38.71 0.49 -40.49
C ASN A 3 -38.82 1.19 -39.11
N TYR A 4 -39.51 0.57 -38.14
CA TYR A 4 -39.77 1.18 -36.82
C TYR A 4 -38.92 0.60 -35.67
N LEU A 5 -38.07 -0.41 -35.93
CA LEU A 5 -37.19 -0.99 -34.90
C LEU A 5 -35.76 -0.43 -34.91
N THR A 6 -35.36 0.33 -35.93
CA THR A 6 -33.98 0.84 -36.06
C THR A 6 -33.78 2.24 -35.47
N THR A 7 -34.83 3.04 -35.31
CA THR A 7 -34.75 4.42 -34.81
C THR A 7 -34.66 4.50 -33.29
N ASP A 8 -35.34 3.60 -32.57
CA ASP A 8 -35.33 3.57 -31.09
C ASP A 8 -33.94 3.22 -30.55
N THR A 9 -33.25 2.26 -31.19
CA THR A 9 -31.90 1.84 -30.77
C THR A 9 -30.85 2.93 -31.01
N THR A 10 -31.00 3.72 -32.07
CA THR A 10 -30.08 4.85 -32.35
C THR A 10 -30.26 6.00 -31.37
N ASP A 11 -31.48 6.29 -30.94
CA ASP A 11 -31.76 7.35 -29.98
C ASP A 11 -31.30 6.96 -28.57
N GLU A 12 -31.51 5.71 -28.16
CA GLU A 12 -30.98 5.17 -26.89
C GLU A 12 -29.45 5.18 -26.83
N GLU A 13 -28.77 4.81 -27.92
CA GLU A 13 -27.31 4.84 -28.00
C GLU A 13 -26.76 6.27 -27.99
N LEU A 14 -27.46 7.22 -28.62
CA LEU A 14 -27.10 8.63 -28.58
C LEU A 14 -27.24 9.21 -27.17
N ILE A 15 -28.34 8.92 -26.48
CA ILE A 15 -28.57 9.31 -25.07
C ILE A 15 -27.50 8.70 -24.17
N ARG A 16 -27.14 7.44 -24.36
CA ARG A 16 -26.07 6.78 -23.62
C ARG A 16 -24.73 7.46 -23.84
N ARG A 17 -24.38 7.81 -25.09
CA ARG A 17 -23.13 8.52 -25.40
C ARG A 17 -23.09 9.91 -24.78
N GLU A 18 -24.18 10.66 -24.87
CA GLU A 18 -24.27 11.98 -24.24
C GLU A 18 -24.14 11.89 -22.71
N SER A 19 -24.78 10.90 -22.07
CA SER A 19 -24.68 10.72 -20.62
C SER A 19 -23.24 10.37 -20.17
N LEU A 20 -22.56 9.47 -20.89
CA LEU A 20 -21.16 9.13 -20.63
C LEU A 20 -20.24 10.34 -20.83
N GLN A 21 -20.47 11.12 -21.87
CA GLN A 21 -19.69 12.33 -22.14
C GLN A 21 -19.89 13.40 -21.06
N ARG A 22 -21.13 13.63 -20.60
CA ARG A 22 -21.41 14.55 -19.48
C ARG A 22 -20.72 14.07 -18.20
N ARG A 23 -20.77 12.78 -17.91
CA ARG A 23 -20.09 12.18 -16.75
C ARG A 23 -18.57 12.31 -16.86
N HIS A 24 -17.99 12.08 -18.03
CA HIS A 24 -16.56 12.27 -18.29
C HIS A 24 -16.13 13.71 -18.02
N TYR A 25 -16.85 14.70 -18.56
CA TYR A 25 -16.53 16.11 -18.33
C TYR A 25 -16.62 16.50 -16.86
N HIS A 26 -17.63 16.01 -16.16
CA HIS A 26 -17.78 16.23 -14.72
C HIS A 26 -16.59 15.66 -13.93
N LEU A 27 -16.26 14.38 -14.15
CA LEU A 27 -15.12 13.72 -13.51
C LEU A 27 -13.80 14.42 -13.84
N ASN A 28 -13.55 14.75 -15.10
CA ASN A 28 -12.32 15.42 -15.52
C ASN A 28 -12.16 16.81 -14.88
N HIS A 29 -13.27 17.55 -14.71
CA HIS A 29 -13.25 18.81 -14.00
C HIS A 29 -12.92 18.63 -12.51
N GLU A 30 -13.51 17.64 -11.83
CA GLU A 30 -13.16 17.31 -10.44
C GLU A 30 -11.69 16.89 -10.30
N LEU A 31 -11.19 16.05 -11.19
CA LEU A 31 -9.79 15.63 -11.23
C LEU A 31 -8.82 16.81 -11.41
N GLN A 32 -9.18 17.80 -12.24
CA GLN A 32 -8.38 19.03 -12.39
C GLN A 32 -8.36 19.86 -11.12
N GLN A 33 -9.50 20.03 -10.45
CA GLN A 33 -9.55 20.73 -9.16
C GLN A 33 -8.67 20.03 -8.12
N MET A 34 -8.76 18.71 -8.02
CA MET A 34 -7.92 17.94 -7.10
C MET A 34 -6.43 18.06 -7.46
N ALA A 35 -6.07 18.04 -8.74
CA ALA A 35 -4.69 18.24 -9.17
C ALA A 35 -4.15 19.64 -8.82
N HIS A 36 -4.99 20.67 -8.84
CA HIS A 36 -4.63 22.03 -8.43
C HIS A 36 -4.37 22.20 -6.93
N GLU A 37 -4.92 21.31 -6.10
CA GLU A 37 -4.68 21.30 -4.65
C GLU A 37 -3.33 20.64 -4.28
N LEU A 38 -2.68 19.95 -5.22
CA LEU A 38 -1.41 19.26 -4.99
C LEU A 38 -0.23 20.24 -4.91
N PRO A 39 0.87 19.87 -4.22
CA PRO A 39 2.12 20.60 -4.30
C PRO A 39 2.62 20.69 -5.75
N ASN A 40 3.20 21.84 -6.12
CA ASN A 40 3.67 22.15 -7.49
C ASN A 40 4.48 21.01 -8.15
N LEU A 41 5.34 20.34 -7.37
CA LEU A 41 6.16 19.23 -7.83
C LEU A 41 5.33 18.08 -8.45
N TYR A 42 4.15 17.81 -7.90
CA TYR A 42 3.27 16.73 -8.36
C TYR A 42 2.25 17.24 -9.36
N GLN A 43 1.75 18.47 -9.18
CA GLN A 43 0.82 19.10 -10.11
C GLN A 43 1.39 19.15 -11.55
N GLN A 44 2.66 19.50 -11.71
CA GLN A 44 3.32 19.54 -13.02
C GLN A 44 3.43 18.17 -13.71
N ARG A 45 3.27 17.08 -12.95
CA ARG A 45 3.33 15.70 -13.44
C ARG A 45 1.95 15.10 -13.68
N MET A 46 0.90 15.92 -13.55
CA MET A 46 -0.50 15.56 -13.80
C MET A 46 -1.03 16.34 -15.02
N PRO A 47 -0.54 16.06 -16.24
CA PRO A 47 -1.01 16.75 -17.44
C PRO A 47 -2.49 16.47 -17.71
N TYR A 48 -3.15 17.37 -18.45
CA TYR A 48 -4.56 17.23 -18.81
C TYR A 48 -4.88 15.88 -19.48
N GLU A 49 -3.99 15.36 -20.31
CA GLU A 49 -4.15 14.05 -20.95
C GLU A 49 -4.28 12.92 -19.92
N LEU A 50 -3.43 12.93 -18.88
CA LEU A 50 -3.49 11.93 -17.81
C LEU A 50 -4.82 12.00 -17.06
N LEU A 51 -5.28 13.20 -16.71
CA LEU A 51 -6.56 13.42 -16.01
C LEU A 51 -7.76 13.02 -16.87
N SER A 52 -7.72 13.31 -18.17
CA SER A 52 -8.76 12.91 -19.12
C SER A 52 -8.83 11.39 -19.28
N ASN A 53 -7.68 10.72 -19.36
CA ASN A 53 -7.59 9.27 -19.41
C ASN A 53 -8.08 8.64 -18.10
N LEU A 54 -7.75 9.24 -16.96
CA LEU A 54 -8.22 8.79 -15.65
C LEU A 54 -9.74 8.96 -15.51
N ALA A 55 -10.31 10.08 -15.96
CA ALA A 55 -11.76 10.29 -15.99
C ALA A 55 -12.48 9.22 -16.84
N ASN A 56 -11.88 8.83 -17.98
CA ASN A 56 -12.41 7.74 -18.80
C ASN A 56 -12.33 6.39 -18.07
N CYS A 57 -11.21 6.11 -17.41
CA CYS A 57 -11.01 4.90 -16.61
C CYS A 57 -12.07 4.79 -15.50
N LEU A 58 -12.39 5.91 -14.82
CA LEU A 58 -13.39 5.99 -13.75
C LEU A 58 -14.85 5.87 -14.20
N LEU A 59 -15.12 5.90 -15.51
CA LEU A 59 -16.46 5.54 -16.02
C LEU A 59 -16.75 4.05 -15.78
N ASP A 60 -15.71 3.21 -15.71
CA ASP A 60 -15.82 1.82 -15.32
C ASP A 60 -15.81 1.69 -13.79
N THR A 61 -16.93 1.21 -13.24
CA THR A 61 -17.09 0.97 -11.80
C THR A 61 -16.17 -0.12 -11.25
N SER A 62 -15.60 -0.97 -12.11
CA SER A 62 -14.66 -2.03 -11.70
C SER A 62 -13.37 -1.47 -11.11
N ILE A 63 -12.91 -0.30 -11.56
CA ILE A 63 -11.65 0.32 -11.12
C ILE A 63 -11.71 0.70 -9.64
N GLY A 64 -12.81 1.31 -9.20
CA GLY A 64 -13.03 1.62 -7.79
C GLY A 64 -13.08 0.35 -6.92
N GLN A 65 -13.66 -0.73 -7.44
CA GLN A 65 -13.71 -2.02 -6.73
C GLN A 65 -12.32 -2.65 -6.60
N ILE A 66 -11.49 -2.58 -7.66
CA ILE A 66 -10.10 -3.05 -7.64
C ILE A 66 -9.31 -2.27 -6.58
N VAL A 67 -9.39 -0.94 -6.58
CA VAL A 67 -8.66 -0.11 -5.61
C VAL A 67 -9.12 -0.39 -4.17
N SER A 68 -10.43 -0.54 -3.95
CA SER A 68 -10.95 -0.93 -2.63
C SER A 68 -10.44 -2.31 -2.19
N GLY A 69 -10.46 -3.30 -3.10
CA GLY A 69 -9.96 -4.65 -2.81
C GLY A 69 -8.47 -4.66 -2.49
N LEU A 70 -7.66 -3.89 -3.23
CA LEU A 70 -6.22 -3.76 -2.95
C LEU A 70 -5.95 -3.10 -1.59
N LYS A 71 -6.79 -2.12 -1.19
CA LYS A 71 -6.71 -1.49 0.13
C LYS A 71 -7.05 -2.46 1.26
N ASP A 72 -8.05 -3.31 1.07
CA ASP A 72 -8.40 -4.35 2.06
C ASP A 72 -7.28 -5.39 2.19
N ILE A 73 -6.73 -5.85 1.06
CA ILE A 73 -5.58 -6.76 1.02
C ILE A 73 -4.37 -6.12 1.73
N GLN A 74 -4.10 -4.84 1.47
CA GLN A 74 -3.04 -4.10 2.15
C GLN A 74 -3.24 -4.09 3.66
N HIS A 75 -4.44 -3.73 4.13
CA HIS A 75 -4.73 -3.65 5.54
C HIS A 75 -4.54 -4.99 6.27
N ILE A 76 -5.00 -6.09 5.65
CA ILE A 76 -4.82 -7.45 6.19
C ILE A 76 -3.34 -7.82 6.21
N THR A 77 -2.60 -7.49 5.15
CA THR A 77 -1.16 -7.77 5.04
C THR A 77 -0.38 -7.03 6.12
N GLU A 78 -0.56 -5.71 6.22
CA GLU A 78 0.09 -4.87 7.24
C GLU A 78 -0.22 -5.35 8.66
N LYS A 79 -1.48 -5.69 8.95
CA LYS A 79 -1.88 -6.24 10.25
C LYS A 79 -1.13 -7.53 10.56
N THR A 80 -1.06 -8.44 9.59
CA THR A 80 -0.36 -9.73 9.74
C THR A 80 1.13 -9.54 9.99
N LEU A 81 1.78 -8.63 9.26
CA LEU A 81 3.19 -8.27 9.43
C LEU A 81 3.45 -7.65 10.81
N PHE A 82 2.60 -6.73 11.23
CA PHE A 82 2.68 -6.09 12.54
C PHE A 82 2.56 -7.11 13.67
N GLU A 83 1.55 -7.99 13.62
CA GLU A 83 1.36 -9.03 14.62
C GLU A 83 2.56 -10.00 14.66
N ARG A 84 3.13 -10.34 13.50
CA ARG A 84 4.35 -11.17 13.42
C ARG A 84 5.53 -10.51 14.13
N ARG A 85 5.75 -9.21 13.90
CA ARG A 85 6.78 -8.42 14.59
C ARG A 85 6.53 -8.37 16.09
N MET A 86 5.30 -8.11 16.52
CA MET A 86 4.94 -8.05 17.93
C MET A 86 5.16 -9.38 18.66
N ARG A 87 4.85 -10.52 18.03
CA ARG A 87 5.17 -11.85 18.59
C ARG A 87 6.67 -12.05 18.79
N ALA A 88 7.48 -11.66 17.81
CA ALA A 88 8.93 -11.78 17.93
C ALA A 88 9.51 -10.90 19.05
N VAL A 89 9.08 -9.64 19.13
CA VAL A 89 9.48 -8.70 20.19
C VAL A 89 9.05 -9.23 21.56
N GLY A 90 7.82 -9.77 21.68
CA GLY A 90 7.33 -10.42 22.88
C GLY A 90 8.22 -11.58 23.32
N HIS A 91 8.55 -12.47 22.38
CA HIS A 91 9.46 -13.59 22.61
C HIS A 91 10.85 -13.16 23.08
N PHE A 92 11.46 -12.14 22.46
CA PHE A 92 12.77 -11.62 22.90
C PHE A 92 12.72 -11.03 24.31
N ARG A 93 11.61 -10.38 24.67
CA ARG A 93 11.40 -9.87 26.04
C ARG A 93 11.32 -11.01 27.05
N GLU A 94 10.57 -12.07 26.73
CA GLU A 94 10.48 -13.28 27.57
C GLU A 94 11.86 -13.94 27.74
N MET A 95 12.62 -14.09 26.66
CA MET A 95 14.00 -14.62 26.71
C MET A 95 14.88 -13.83 27.67
N LYS A 96 14.83 -12.49 27.64
CA LYS A 96 15.62 -11.65 28.58
C LYS A 96 15.20 -11.88 30.03
N VAL A 97 13.90 -11.94 30.31
CA VAL A 97 13.38 -12.18 31.67
C VAL A 97 13.84 -13.54 32.20
N ASP A 98 13.72 -14.58 31.37
CA ASP A 98 14.15 -15.94 31.73
C ASP A 98 15.66 -16.01 31.96
N GLN A 99 16.46 -15.36 31.11
CA GLN A 99 17.91 -15.31 31.27
C GLN A 99 18.29 -14.59 32.58
N GLN A 100 17.67 -13.46 32.88
CA GLN A 100 17.90 -12.72 34.12
C GLN A 100 17.51 -13.54 35.36
N LYS A 101 16.46 -14.37 35.28
CA LYS A 101 16.09 -15.28 36.37
C LYS A 101 17.16 -16.36 36.56
N LYS A 102 17.65 -16.97 35.49
CA LYS A 102 18.72 -17.98 35.55
C LYS A 102 20.02 -17.40 36.11
N HIS A 103 20.42 -16.21 35.66
CA HIS A 103 21.61 -15.52 36.18
C HIS A 103 21.49 -15.21 37.67
N ARG A 104 20.32 -14.74 38.14
CA ARG A 104 20.09 -14.50 39.57
C ARG A 104 20.26 -15.77 40.41
N MET A 105 19.79 -16.92 39.93
CA MET A 105 19.96 -18.20 40.64
C MET A 105 21.42 -18.67 40.63
N ALA A 106 22.11 -18.58 39.48
CA ALA A 106 23.52 -18.98 39.34
C ALA A 106 24.50 -18.08 40.11
N GLN A 107 24.12 -16.82 40.40
CA GLN A 107 24.89 -15.95 41.28
C GLN A 107 24.68 -16.31 42.76
N GLN A 108 23.50 -16.81 43.13
CA GLN A 108 23.19 -17.22 44.50
C GLN A 108 23.85 -18.55 44.88
N ASP A 109 23.97 -19.50 43.94
CA ASP A 109 24.63 -20.78 44.17
C ASP A 109 26.16 -20.74 43.98
N GLY A 110 26.71 -19.60 43.52
CA GLY A 110 28.13 -19.39 43.28
C GLY A 110 28.66 -19.99 41.97
N SER A 111 27.79 -20.53 41.12
CA SER A 111 28.12 -21.13 39.81
C SER A 111 28.55 -20.08 38.78
N MET A 112 28.11 -18.83 38.92
CA MET A 112 28.50 -17.72 38.04
C MET A 112 28.92 -16.46 38.78
N ASN A 113 29.99 -15.82 38.30
CA ASN A 113 30.41 -14.50 38.75
C ASN A 113 29.76 -13.36 37.92
N ALA A 114 29.91 -12.11 38.39
CA ALA A 114 29.31 -10.94 37.75
C ALA A 114 29.83 -10.69 36.31
N GLU A 115 31.10 -11.01 36.03
CA GLU A 115 31.70 -10.81 34.72
C GLU A 115 31.17 -11.82 33.69
N GLN A 116 30.98 -13.07 34.09
CA GLN A 116 30.35 -14.11 33.28
C GLN A 116 28.89 -13.77 32.96
N VAL A 117 28.13 -13.28 33.94
CA VAL A 117 26.75 -12.78 33.73
C VAL A 117 26.73 -11.64 32.71
N ALA A 118 27.59 -10.63 32.89
CA ALA A 118 27.67 -9.50 31.96
C ALA A 118 28.15 -9.91 30.55
N HIS A 119 28.94 -10.98 30.41
CA HIS A 119 29.32 -11.53 29.12
C HIS A 119 28.13 -12.19 28.41
N GLU A 120 27.38 -13.05 29.12
CA GLU A 120 26.21 -13.74 28.58
C GLU A 120 25.07 -12.77 28.24
N GLU A 121 24.84 -11.74 29.06
CA GLU A 121 23.88 -10.67 28.74
C GLU A 121 24.23 -9.94 27.45
N ARG A 122 25.51 -9.53 27.28
CA ARG A 122 25.98 -8.89 26.04
C ARG A 122 25.88 -9.81 24.82
N LYS A 123 25.98 -11.12 25.00
CA LYS A 123 25.81 -12.10 23.92
C LYS A 123 24.35 -12.24 23.53
N LEU A 124 23.45 -12.31 24.51
CA LEU A 124 22.01 -12.36 24.28
C LEU A 124 21.50 -11.06 23.65
N ASP A 125 21.97 -9.91 24.12
CA ASP A 125 21.57 -8.61 23.56
C ASP A 125 21.95 -8.48 22.08
N ARG A 126 23.18 -8.86 21.71
CA ARG A 126 23.62 -8.89 20.30
C ARG A 126 22.79 -9.86 19.46
N TYR A 127 22.50 -11.04 19.99
CA TYR A 127 21.63 -12.00 19.29
C TYR A 127 20.24 -11.44 19.05
N ILE A 128 19.63 -10.82 20.06
CA ILE A 128 18.30 -10.21 19.94
C ILE A 128 18.31 -9.05 18.94
N GLU A 129 19.35 -8.22 18.95
CA GLU A 129 19.52 -7.13 18.00
C GLU A 129 19.59 -7.66 16.55
N ASP A 130 20.44 -8.67 16.30
CA ASP A 130 20.58 -9.30 14.98
C ASP A 130 19.26 -9.92 14.50
N GLU A 131 18.56 -10.65 15.36
CA GLU A 131 17.27 -11.26 15.01
C GLU A 131 16.16 -10.21 14.80
N THR A 132 16.16 -9.14 15.58
CA THR A 132 15.23 -8.01 15.38
C THR A 132 15.47 -7.37 14.03
N ASN A 133 16.73 -7.09 13.68
CA ASN A 133 17.10 -6.51 12.39
C ASN A 133 16.68 -7.41 11.22
N LYS A 134 16.85 -8.74 11.34
CA LYS A 134 16.40 -9.70 10.31
C LYS A 134 14.89 -9.66 10.11
N ILE A 135 14.12 -9.59 11.20
CA ILE A 135 12.66 -9.57 11.14
C ILE A 135 12.16 -8.24 10.55
N ASP A 136 12.77 -7.13 10.94
CA ASP A 136 12.40 -5.80 10.44
C ASP A 136 12.75 -5.68 8.94
N MET A 137 13.92 -6.13 8.53
CA MET A 137 14.32 -6.16 7.10
C MET A 137 13.38 -7.04 6.27
N LYS A 138 13.03 -8.22 6.77
CA LYS A 138 12.06 -9.11 6.11
C LYS A 138 10.69 -8.46 5.99
N THR A 139 10.27 -7.74 7.03
CA THR A 139 8.98 -7.03 7.04
C THR A 139 8.96 -5.91 6.00
N ILE A 140 10.03 -5.11 5.91
CA ILE A 140 10.16 -4.08 4.87
C ILE A 140 10.14 -4.70 3.48
N THR A 141 10.88 -5.79 3.25
CA THR A 141 10.91 -6.47 1.95
C THR A 141 9.52 -6.97 1.53
N GLU A 142 8.74 -7.50 2.47
CA GLU A 142 7.37 -7.95 2.19
C GLU A 142 6.41 -6.78 1.93
N LEU A 143 6.62 -5.61 2.55
CA LEU A 143 5.88 -4.39 2.23
C LEU A 143 6.23 -3.86 0.83
N ASP A 144 7.51 -3.81 0.47
CA ASP A 144 7.97 -3.38 -0.85
C ASP A 144 7.41 -4.29 -1.96
N GLN A 145 7.39 -5.61 -1.71
CA GLN A 145 6.78 -6.58 -2.61
C GLN A 145 5.28 -6.33 -2.79
N ALA A 146 4.55 -6.06 -1.69
CA ALA A 146 3.12 -5.74 -1.76
C ALA A 146 2.85 -4.47 -2.59
N VAL A 147 3.67 -3.42 -2.44
CA VAL A 147 3.58 -2.20 -3.25
C VAL A 147 3.80 -2.53 -4.74
N SER A 148 4.83 -3.32 -5.06
CA SER A 148 5.09 -3.72 -6.44
C SER A 148 3.94 -4.52 -7.04
N GLU A 149 3.30 -5.42 -6.28
CA GLU A 149 2.15 -6.21 -6.74
C GLU A 149 0.91 -5.36 -6.99
N GLN A 150 0.67 -4.36 -6.12
CA GLN A 150 -0.40 -3.38 -6.32
C GLN A 150 -0.16 -2.55 -7.59
N GLN A 151 1.07 -2.07 -7.81
CA GLN A 151 1.44 -1.35 -9.03
C GLN A 151 1.19 -2.19 -10.29
N VAL A 152 1.63 -3.46 -10.30
CA VAL A 152 1.38 -4.39 -11.42
C VAL A 152 -0.10 -4.60 -11.65
N THR A 153 -0.89 -4.74 -10.58
CA THR A 153 -2.33 -4.98 -10.69
C THR A 153 -3.04 -3.77 -11.32
N LEU A 154 -2.69 -2.56 -10.88
CA LEU A 154 -3.29 -1.31 -11.39
C LEU A 154 -2.83 -1.00 -12.82
N GLU A 155 -1.56 -1.26 -13.15
CA GLU A 155 -1.04 -1.16 -14.51
C GLU A 155 -1.79 -2.12 -15.46
N ARG A 156 -1.99 -3.38 -15.04
CA ARG A 156 -2.75 -4.38 -15.82
C ARG A 156 -4.24 -4.06 -15.94
N ALA A 157 -4.81 -3.39 -14.94
CA ALA A 157 -6.18 -2.87 -14.99
C ALA A 157 -6.30 -1.64 -15.91
N GLY A 158 -5.19 -1.13 -16.45
CA GLY A 158 -5.17 0.02 -17.35
C GLY A 158 -5.34 1.35 -16.64
N VAL A 159 -5.05 1.43 -15.33
CA VAL A 159 -5.17 2.68 -14.57
C VAL A 159 -4.04 3.63 -14.98
N PRO A 160 -4.35 4.82 -15.51
CA PRO A 160 -3.33 5.76 -15.96
C PRO A 160 -2.38 6.21 -14.85
N GLY A 161 -1.09 6.30 -15.17
CA GLY A 161 -0.05 6.72 -14.22
C GLY A 161 0.53 5.60 -13.36
N PHE A 162 -0.01 4.37 -13.45
CA PHE A 162 0.56 3.20 -12.77
C PHE A 162 1.54 2.45 -13.66
N TYR A 163 2.68 2.17 -13.06
CA TYR A 163 3.75 1.32 -13.57
C TYR A 163 4.64 0.94 -12.37
N VAL A 164 5.38 -0.16 -12.48
CA VAL A 164 6.28 -0.59 -11.39
C VAL A 164 7.43 0.39 -11.20
N THR A 165 7.60 0.92 -9.99
CA THR A 165 8.65 1.89 -9.67
C THR A 165 8.99 1.93 -8.18
N ASN A 166 10.28 2.07 -7.90
CA ASN A 166 10.82 2.30 -6.55
C ASN A 166 11.24 3.77 -6.33
N ASN A 167 10.95 4.66 -7.29
CA ASN A 167 11.25 6.08 -7.15
C ASN A 167 10.25 6.72 -6.17
N PRO A 168 10.70 7.34 -5.05
CA PRO A 168 9.79 7.88 -4.04
C PRO A 168 8.84 8.97 -4.57
N THR A 169 9.28 9.77 -5.54
CA THR A 169 8.46 10.83 -6.14
C THR A 169 7.36 10.23 -7.02
N GLU A 170 7.66 9.15 -7.75
CA GLU A 170 6.65 8.44 -8.57
C GLU A 170 5.65 7.69 -7.70
N ILE A 171 6.12 7.00 -6.65
CA ILE A 171 5.24 6.33 -5.69
C ILE A 171 4.29 7.36 -5.06
N ARG A 172 4.81 8.51 -4.66
CA ARG A 172 4.00 9.59 -4.09
C ARG A 172 2.98 10.13 -5.11
N LEU A 173 3.35 10.23 -6.38
CA LEU A 173 2.42 10.61 -7.45
C LEU A 173 1.30 9.56 -7.62
N GLN A 174 1.65 8.27 -7.65
CA GLN A 174 0.69 7.17 -7.73
C GLN A 174 -0.25 7.15 -6.52
N MET A 175 0.24 7.48 -5.32
CA MET A 175 -0.61 7.63 -4.13
C MET A 175 -1.64 8.75 -4.29
N TYR A 176 -1.28 9.91 -4.87
CA TYR A 176 -2.24 10.96 -5.16
C TYR A 176 -3.29 10.52 -6.19
N ILE A 177 -2.90 9.73 -7.19
CA ILE A 177 -3.85 9.16 -8.15
C ILE A 177 -4.82 8.20 -7.44
N LEU A 178 -4.37 7.37 -6.49
CA LEU A 178 -5.25 6.53 -5.68
C LEU A 178 -6.26 7.36 -4.88
N GLU A 179 -5.83 8.49 -4.29
CA GLU A 179 -6.73 9.40 -3.58
C GLU A 179 -7.80 9.99 -4.49
N PHE A 180 -7.49 10.21 -5.77
CA PHE A 180 -8.45 10.71 -6.75
C PHE A 180 -9.49 9.63 -7.13
N ILE A 181 -9.06 8.37 -7.22
CA ILE A 181 -9.93 7.23 -7.54
C ILE A 181 -10.85 6.86 -6.36
N ALA A 182 -10.37 7.06 -5.13
CA ALA A 182 -11.07 6.63 -3.92
C ALA A 182 -12.06 7.67 -3.34
N ARG A 183 -12.14 8.87 -3.92
CA ARG A 183 -13.15 9.89 -3.58
C ARG A 183 -14.45 9.64 -4.32
#